data_AF-A0A439J9G9-F1
#
_entry.id   AF-A0A439J9G9-F1
#
_cell.length_a   1.000
_cell.length_b   1.000
_cell.length_c   1.000
_cell.angle_alpha   90.00
_cell.angle_beta   90.00
_cell.angle_gamma   90.00
#
_symmetry.space_group_name_H-M   'P 1'
#
loop_
_entity.id
_entity.type
_entity.pdbx_description
1 polymer ?
#
loop_
_entity_poly.entity_id
_entity_poly.type
_entity_poly.pdbx_seq_one_letter_code
_entity_poly.pdbx_strand_id
1 'polypeptide(L)'
;MLGDLTANFAVMTALCAPFALALAAFAIDEGSIYVERREAQSLVDLAAITAASNINNIEAAVVTTLGDNGMPGIVIQKAGQTITPALGKTVVSVTRGRYSAESSLGVDKRFEGGKTPYNAVHVTLKKVPARYFASSLIPTPVIGTQAVASIAPQAMFSVGSRLLSVNGGILNALLSKFLGGNIALSVMDYNALIAADVNLLSFIDALAVEMQLTGVSYSEVLASKATVGEIATAMANVSPVGSTSKLALQTIASRTTNTVKIPLNHLVDLGSMGQLGLGQKSPGFSVDASAMGMLTTAAALANGSKQVELNLGAAIPGLASTTLAIAIGEPAQFSPWLTIGEKGAVVRTAQTRIKLVASVGGSNATLGGGISLLAVKLPLHVEVASAEAKLTDISCPTGHPDSLKVTIAARPGLASLHLGASDADNSPSAFADFSNPQSFQNAEIAQVSVKLLFLTLNLIGVNGSAAVEIANNDPTILTFNSTDIASKTIKNASTKNLTQSLTTSLVNNLSLSVSALGLGLDVTALLGTVKPAVVALLNGVTAPVDELVHNVLGALGVRVGEADVRVMGATCGRSVLVQ
;
A
#
# COMPACT_ATOMS: atom_id res chain seq x y z
N MET A 1 -101.62 -15.52 25.63
CA MET A 1 -100.49 -14.63 25.92
C MET A 1 -99.22 -15.30 25.40
N LEU A 2 -98.80 -14.95 24.18
CA LEU A 2 -97.48 -15.30 23.67
C LEU A 2 -96.52 -14.21 24.17
N GLY A 3 -95.58 -14.58 25.03
CA GLY A 3 -94.55 -13.66 25.54
C GLY A 3 -93.62 -13.24 24.41
N ASP A 4 -93.33 -11.94 24.33
CA ASP A 4 -92.49 -11.34 23.30
C ASP A 4 -91.04 -11.84 23.40
N LEU A 5 -90.58 -12.58 22.41
CA LEU A 5 -89.23 -13.19 22.35
C LEU A 5 -88.13 -12.17 21.99
N THR A 6 -88.49 -10.95 21.57
CA THR A 6 -87.53 -9.90 21.19
C THR A 6 -86.82 -9.28 22.41
N ALA A 7 -87.44 -9.32 23.59
CA ALA A 7 -86.86 -8.81 24.84
C ALA A 7 -85.56 -9.53 25.23
N ASN A 8 -85.43 -10.84 24.92
CA ASN A 8 -84.22 -11.60 25.23
C ASN A 8 -83.01 -11.17 24.37
N PHE A 9 -83.23 -10.83 23.10
CA PHE A 9 -82.17 -10.33 22.22
C PHE A 9 -81.70 -8.93 22.63
N ALA A 10 -82.61 -8.06 23.05
CA ALA A 10 -82.27 -6.73 23.52
C ALA A 10 -81.41 -6.77 24.80
N VAL A 11 -81.79 -7.62 25.77
CA VAL A 11 -81.05 -7.78 27.04
C VAL A 11 -79.68 -8.44 26.80
N MET A 12 -79.61 -9.48 25.97
CA MET A 12 -78.34 -10.12 25.61
C MET A 12 -77.41 -9.16 24.86
N THR A 13 -77.93 -8.37 23.92
CA THR A 13 -77.14 -7.37 23.19
C THR A 13 -76.67 -6.24 24.12
N ALA A 14 -77.52 -5.75 25.02
CA ALA A 14 -77.15 -4.73 26.00
C ALA A 14 -76.03 -5.20 26.95
N LEU A 15 -76.00 -6.49 27.28
CA LEU A 15 -74.93 -7.10 28.09
C LEU A 15 -73.66 -7.37 27.28
N CYS A 16 -73.75 -7.86 26.05
CA CYS A 16 -72.58 -8.24 25.24
C CYS A 16 -71.92 -7.08 24.49
N ALA A 17 -72.68 -6.06 24.07
CA ALA A 17 -72.16 -4.96 23.26
C ALA A 17 -71.03 -4.16 23.96
N PRO A 18 -71.10 -3.85 25.27
CA PRO A 18 -69.99 -3.18 25.97
C PRO A 18 -68.70 -4.01 25.96
N PHE A 19 -68.79 -5.33 26.12
CA PHE A 19 -67.62 -6.23 26.04
C PHE A 19 -67.05 -6.28 24.63
N ALA A 20 -67.92 -6.39 23.61
CA ALA A 20 -67.49 -6.38 22.21
C ALA A 20 -66.78 -5.05 21.84
N LEU A 21 -67.32 -3.91 22.31
CA LEU A 21 -66.70 -2.59 22.11
C LEU A 21 -65.36 -2.46 22.85
N ALA A 22 -65.25 -2.97 24.08
CA ALA A 22 -64.00 -2.95 24.83
C ALA A 22 -62.92 -3.82 24.17
N LEU A 23 -63.28 -5.01 23.67
CA LEU A 23 -62.37 -5.88 22.93
C LEU A 23 -61.95 -5.26 21.59
N ALA A 24 -62.87 -4.60 20.87
CA ALA A 24 -62.56 -3.89 19.65
C ALA A 24 -61.61 -2.70 19.91
N ALA A 25 -61.88 -1.90 20.96
CA ALA A 25 -61.01 -0.80 21.38
C ALA A 25 -59.60 -1.30 21.72
N PHE A 26 -59.49 -2.41 22.45
CA PHE A 26 -58.22 -3.05 22.75
C PHE A 26 -57.48 -3.52 21.49
N ALA A 27 -58.19 -4.22 20.59
CA ALA A 27 -57.59 -4.74 19.35
C ALA A 27 -57.08 -3.61 18.44
N ILE A 28 -57.81 -2.49 18.35
CA ILE A 28 -57.39 -1.32 17.56
C ILE A 28 -56.14 -0.66 18.17
N ASP A 29 -56.11 -0.44 19.49
CA ASP A 29 -54.97 0.19 20.16
C ASP A 29 -53.71 -0.71 20.13
N GLU A 30 -53.82 -2.02 20.34
CA GLU A 30 -52.68 -2.94 20.18
C GLU A 30 -52.18 -2.97 18.73
N GLY A 31 -53.10 -2.99 17.76
CA GLY A 31 -52.77 -2.88 16.34
C GLY A 31 -52.02 -1.59 16.02
N SER A 32 -52.47 -0.45 16.55
CA SER A 32 -51.82 0.84 16.32
C SER A 32 -50.45 0.92 16.98
N ILE A 33 -50.27 0.38 18.19
CA ILE A 33 -48.97 0.33 18.88
C ILE A 33 -47.97 -0.52 18.10
N TYR A 34 -48.39 -1.65 17.54
CA TYR A 34 -47.52 -2.50 16.73
C TYR A 34 -47.06 -1.81 15.44
N VAL A 35 -47.98 -1.12 14.74
CA VAL A 35 -47.67 -0.32 13.55
C VAL A 35 -46.70 0.81 13.92
N GLU A 36 -47.00 1.55 14.97
CA GLU A 36 -46.17 2.67 15.44
C GLU A 36 -44.76 2.22 15.88
N ARG A 37 -44.63 1.02 16.47
CA ARG A 37 -43.34 0.40 16.77
C ARG A 37 -42.56 0.06 15.51
N ARG A 38 -43.22 -0.48 14.49
CA ARG A 38 -42.57 -0.87 13.23
C ARG A 38 -42.10 0.37 12.45
N GLU A 39 -42.89 1.44 12.44
CA GLU A 39 -42.47 2.74 11.91
C GLU A 39 -41.28 3.31 12.70
N ALA A 40 -41.35 3.30 14.03
CA ALA A 40 -40.24 3.75 14.88
C ALA A 40 -38.96 2.92 14.66
N GLN A 41 -39.07 1.62 14.39
CA GLN A 41 -37.91 0.77 14.08
C GLN A 41 -37.30 1.17 12.74
N SER A 42 -38.11 1.36 11.70
CA SER A 42 -37.63 1.79 10.38
C SER A 42 -36.89 3.14 10.45
N LEU A 43 -37.34 4.06 11.30
CA LEU A 43 -36.70 5.36 11.50
C LEU A 43 -35.40 5.25 12.30
N VAL A 44 -35.33 4.34 13.28
CA VAL A 44 -34.09 4.05 14.01
C VAL A 44 -33.06 3.36 13.12
N ASP A 45 -33.50 2.45 12.25
CA ASP A 45 -32.63 1.80 11.27
C ASP A 45 -31.99 2.83 10.34
N LEU A 46 -32.80 3.75 9.79
CA LEU A 46 -32.30 4.84 8.95
C LEU A 46 -31.37 5.78 9.73
N ALA A 47 -31.73 6.15 10.96
CA ALA A 47 -30.91 7.00 11.80
C ALA A 47 -29.55 6.35 12.15
N ALA A 48 -29.54 5.04 12.44
CA ALA A 48 -28.30 4.31 12.69
C ALA A 48 -27.41 4.26 11.45
N ILE A 49 -27.99 3.97 10.27
CA ILE A 49 -27.26 3.97 8.99
C ILE A 49 -26.61 5.33 8.73
N THR A 50 -27.38 6.43 8.85
CA THR A 50 -26.89 7.80 8.63
C THR A 50 -25.87 8.23 9.68
N ALA A 51 -26.02 7.78 10.93
CA ALA A 51 -25.07 8.08 12.00
C ALA A 51 -23.73 7.36 11.78
N ALA A 52 -23.77 6.09 11.38
CA ALA A 52 -22.56 5.34 11.07
C ALA A 52 -21.82 5.90 9.84
N SER A 53 -22.52 6.44 8.83
CA SER A 53 -21.87 7.17 7.73
C SER A 53 -21.30 8.54 8.12
N ASN A 54 -21.76 9.11 9.24
CA ASN A 54 -21.29 10.38 9.80
C ASN A 54 -20.67 10.18 11.20
N ILE A 55 -19.72 9.25 11.32
CA ILE A 55 -19.20 8.79 12.62
C ILE A 55 -18.55 9.86 13.50
N ASN A 56 -18.18 11.00 12.90
CA ASN A 56 -17.64 12.17 13.62
C ASN A 56 -18.73 13.11 14.16
N ASN A 57 -19.97 13.02 13.67
CA ASN A 57 -21.09 13.89 14.05
C ASN A 57 -22.41 13.09 14.23
N ILE A 58 -22.34 12.02 15.02
CA ILE A 58 -23.42 11.03 15.16
C ILE A 58 -24.72 11.61 15.74
N GLU A 59 -24.64 12.52 16.72
CA GLU A 59 -25.83 13.07 17.37
C GLU A 59 -26.63 13.95 16.41
N ALA A 60 -25.96 14.86 15.69
CA ALA A 60 -26.61 15.72 14.71
C ALA A 60 -27.20 14.88 13.57
N ALA A 61 -26.47 13.87 13.08
CA ALA A 61 -26.95 12.97 12.04
C ALA A 61 -28.26 12.25 12.44
N VAL A 62 -28.35 11.75 13.68
CA VAL A 62 -29.56 11.11 14.20
C VAL A 62 -30.70 12.11 14.33
N VAL A 63 -30.46 13.28 14.93
CA VAL A 63 -31.51 14.30 15.13
C VAL A 63 -32.07 14.79 13.80
N THR A 64 -31.21 15.12 12.84
CA THR A 64 -31.63 15.55 11.49
C THR A 64 -32.40 14.43 10.79
N THR A 65 -31.90 13.20 10.80
CA THR A 65 -32.59 12.07 10.13
C THR A 65 -33.97 11.82 10.72
N LEU A 66 -34.09 11.78 12.06
CA LEU A 66 -35.38 11.58 12.71
C LEU A 66 -36.32 12.78 12.48
N GLY A 67 -35.79 14.00 12.52
CA GLY A 67 -36.56 15.23 12.32
C GLY A 67 -37.10 15.38 10.90
N ASP A 68 -36.26 15.11 9.88
CA ASP A 68 -36.63 15.16 8.46
C ASP A 68 -37.70 14.12 8.10
N ASN A 69 -37.77 13.02 8.88
CA ASN A 69 -38.79 12.00 8.75
C ASN A 69 -39.98 12.20 9.71
N GLY A 70 -40.15 13.40 10.27
CA GLY A 70 -41.34 13.79 11.03
C GLY A 70 -41.42 13.27 12.46
N MET A 71 -40.32 12.78 13.04
CA MET A 71 -40.31 12.33 14.44
C MET A 71 -40.40 13.53 15.41
N PRO A 72 -41.42 13.60 16.29
CA PRO A 72 -41.62 14.77 17.14
C PRO A 72 -40.74 14.74 18.39
N GLY A 73 -40.37 15.93 18.87
CA GLY A 73 -39.81 16.15 20.21
C GLY A 73 -38.58 15.31 20.54
N ILE A 74 -37.64 15.20 19.61
CA ILE A 74 -36.41 14.40 19.74
C ILE A 74 -35.52 14.99 20.84
N VAL A 75 -35.15 14.17 21.81
CA VAL A 75 -34.23 14.53 22.90
C VAL A 75 -33.14 13.48 23.01
N ILE A 76 -31.88 13.92 22.91
CA ILE A 76 -30.72 13.04 23.07
C ILE A 76 -30.44 12.81 24.57
N GLN A 77 -30.51 11.55 24.99
CA GLN A 77 -30.11 11.09 26.31
C GLN A 77 -28.60 10.83 26.31
N LYS A 78 -27.86 11.61 27.12
CA LYS A 78 -26.41 11.44 27.29
C LYS A 78 -26.08 10.38 28.33
N ALA A 79 -24.85 9.84 28.28
CA ALA A 79 -24.35 8.93 29.30
C ALA A 79 -24.48 9.54 30.71
N GLY A 80 -25.06 8.77 31.65
CA GLY A 80 -25.33 9.23 33.02
C GLY A 80 -26.62 10.04 33.20
N GLN A 81 -27.35 10.36 32.12
CA GLN A 81 -28.69 10.95 32.21
C GLN A 81 -29.76 9.88 31.99
N THR A 82 -30.88 10.00 32.71
CA THR A 82 -32.09 9.21 32.48
C THR A 82 -33.23 10.16 32.17
N ILE A 83 -33.76 10.10 30.95
CA ILE A 83 -34.88 10.94 30.52
C ILE A 83 -36.10 10.03 30.40
N THR A 84 -37.14 10.30 31.18
CA THR A 84 -38.39 9.54 31.12
C THR A 84 -39.13 9.87 29.83
N PRO A 85 -39.49 8.88 29.00
CA PRO A 85 -40.32 9.11 27.81
C PRO A 85 -41.67 9.70 28.19
N ALA A 86 -42.16 10.66 27.39
CA ALA A 86 -43.45 11.30 27.58
C ALA A 86 -44.17 11.43 26.24
N LEU A 87 -45.47 11.67 26.27
CA LEU A 87 -46.24 11.89 25.04
C LEU A 87 -45.67 13.09 24.26
N GLY A 88 -45.44 12.90 22.95
CA GLY A 88 -44.81 13.92 22.10
C GLY A 88 -43.31 14.16 22.34
N LYS A 89 -42.66 13.36 23.20
CA LYS A 89 -41.20 13.38 23.41
C LYS A 89 -40.58 12.04 23.04
N THR A 90 -39.62 12.08 22.13
CA THR A 90 -38.87 10.93 21.66
C THR A 90 -37.49 10.94 22.29
N VAL A 91 -37.19 9.98 23.16
CA VAL A 91 -35.90 9.89 23.85
C VAL A 91 -34.98 8.99 23.03
N VAL A 92 -33.80 9.49 22.66
CA VAL A 92 -32.85 8.78 21.81
C VAL A 92 -31.49 8.73 22.48
N SER A 93 -30.85 7.57 22.50
CA SER A 93 -29.45 7.42 22.93
C SER A 93 -28.62 6.92 21.77
N VAL A 94 -27.44 7.51 21.58
CA VAL A 94 -26.54 7.23 20.45
C VAL A 94 -25.17 6.92 21.00
N THR A 95 -24.66 5.72 20.71
CA THR A 95 -23.36 5.26 21.19
C THR A 95 -22.50 4.85 20.00
N ARG A 96 -21.36 5.53 19.81
CA ARG A 96 -20.32 5.07 18.87
C ARG A 96 -19.51 3.93 19.46
N GLY A 97 -19.04 3.02 18.63
CA GLY A 97 -18.26 1.87 19.06
C GLY A 97 -17.59 1.16 17.90
N ARG A 98 -17.17 -0.07 18.16
CA ARG A 98 -16.64 -0.98 17.13
C ARG A 98 -17.51 -2.22 17.01
N TYR A 99 -17.89 -2.57 15.78
CA TYR A 99 -18.52 -3.81 15.41
C TYR A 99 -17.50 -4.79 14.79
N SER A 100 -17.56 -6.05 15.18
CA SER A 100 -16.79 -7.16 14.59
C SER A 100 -17.75 -8.26 14.10
N ALA A 101 -17.63 -8.63 12.82
CA ALA A 101 -18.45 -9.69 12.20
C ALA A 101 -17.92 -11.10 12.47
N GLU A 102 -16.93 -11.24 13.35
CA GLU A 102 -16.27 -12.51 13.66
C GLU A 102 -17.30 -13.56 14.12
N SER A 103 -17.30 -14.73 13.47
CA SER A 103 -18.30 -15.77 13.73
C SER A 103 -18.11 -16.44 15.08
N SER A 104 -16.89 -16.41 15.63
CA SER A 104 -16.57 -16.92 16.97
C SER A 104 -17.09 -16.03 18.11
N LEU A 105 -17.51 -14.79 17.83
CA LEU A 105 -18.13 -13.89 18.82
C LEU A 105 -19.64 -14.09 18.88
N GLY A 106 -20.16 -14.24 20.10
CA GLY A 106 -21.61 -14.14 20.37
C GLY A 106 -22.16 -12.77 19.95
N VAL A 107 -23.42 -12.74 19.51
CA VAL A 107 -24.09 -11.55 18.95
C VAL A 107 -23.97 -10.33 19.87
N ASP A 108 -24.13 -10.52 21.18
CA ASP A 108 -24.03 -9.47 22.21
C ASP A 108 -22.61 -8.90 22.38
N LYS A 109 -21.57 -9.61 21.91
CA LYS A 109 -20.17 -9.19 21.97
C LYS A 109 -19.65 -8.57 20.68
N ARG A 110 -20.46 -8.59 19.62
CA ARG A 110 -20.03 -8.07 18.31
C ARG A 110 -19.94 -6.56 18.30
N PHE A 111 -20.79 -5.85 19.04
CA PHE A 111 -20.72 -4.40 19.23
C PHE A 111 -20.13 -4.04 20.59
N GLU A 112 -19.04 -3.27 20.58
CA GLU A 112 -18.40 -2.73 21.77
C GLU A 112 -18.46 -1.19 21.76
N GLY A 113 -19.30 -0.62 22.63
CA GLY A 113 -19.43 0.83 22.79
C GLY A 113 -18.13 1.48 23.26
N GLY A 114 -17.77 2.62 22.69
CA GLY A 114 -16.57 3.39 23.05
C GLY A 114 -15.24 2.84 22.51
N LYS A 115 -15.22 1.66 21.87
CA LYS A 115 -14.00 1.06 21.33
C LYS A 115 -13.52 1.76 20.07
N THR A 116 -12.26 2.18 20.06
CA THR A 116 -11.58 2.77 18.91
C THR A 116 -10.71 1.76 18.15
N PRO A 117 -10.51 1.90 16.83
CA PRO A 117 -11.15 2.88 15.95
C PRO A 117 -12.65 2.60 15.81
N TYR A 118 -13.45 3.68 15.82
CA TYR A 118 -14.90 3.57 15.67
C TYR A 118 -15.24 3.13 14.24
N ASN A 119 -16.12 2.15 14.12
CA ASN A 119 -16.66 1.72 12.82
C ASN A 119 -18.17 1.43 12.91
N ALA A 120 -18.80 1.67 14.06
CA ALA A 120 -20.22 1.38 14.26
C ALA A 120 -20.90 2.39 15.20
N VAL A 121 -22.22 2.51 15.05
CA VAL A 121 -23.09 3.32 15.89
C VAL A 121 -24.30 2.50 16.30
N HIS A 122 -24.58 2.48 17.59
CA HIS A 122 -25.79 1.93 18.20
C HIS A 122 -26.74 3.07 18.54
N VAL A 123 -27.95 3.02 17.99
CA VAL A 123 -29.03 3.98 18.25
C VAL A 123 -30.15 3.24 18.96
N THR A 124 -30.61 3.79 20.07
CA THR A 124 -31.82 3.32 20.76
C THR A 124 -32.82 4.46 20.85
N LEU A 125 -34.09 4.17 20.63
CA LEU A 125 -35.19 5.12 20.72
C LEU A 125 -36.25 4.59 21.68
N LYS A 126 -36.76 5.48 22.51
CA LYS A 126 -37.90 5.23 23.42
C LYS A 126 -38.95 6.31 23.22
N LYS A 127 -40.20 5.90 22.99
CA LYS A 127 -41.33 6.82 22.90
C LYS A 127 -42.61 6.23 23.50
N VAL A 128 -43.52 7.12 23.88
CA VAL A 128 -44.87 6.73 24.33
C VAL A 128 -45.80 6.79 23.12
N PRO A 129 -46.49 5.70 22.75
CA PRO A 129 -47.39 5.67 21.59
C PRO A 129 -48.62 6.55 21.77
N ALA A 130 -49.20 6.97 20.65
CA ALA A 130 -50.53 7.57 20.65
C ALA A 130 -51.59 6.47 20.82
N ARG A 131 -52.62 6.72 21.64
CA ARG A 131 -53.76 5.81 21.85
C ARG A 131 -55.06 6.49 21.51
N TYR A 132 -56.03 5.71 21.01
CA TYR A 132 -57.30 6.25 20.53
C TYR A 132 -58.46 5.89 21.46
N PHE A 133 -58.50 4.67 22.01
CA PHE A 133 -59.73 4.18 22.68
C PHE A 133 -59.53 3.52 24.06
N ALA A 134 -58.41 2.85 24.35
CA ALA A 134 -58.21 2.05 25.56
C ALA A 134 -57.36 2.76 26.64
N SER A 135 -57.28 4.10 26.59
CA SER A 135 -56.42 4.89 27.49
C SER A 135 -56.77 4.71 28.98
N SER A 136 -58.04 4.49 29.30
CA SER A 136 -58.56 4.30 30.66
C SER A 136 -58.50 2.86 31.17
N LEU A 137 -58.20 1.88 30.31
CA LEU A 137 -58.28 0.46 30.63
C LEU A 137 -56.90 -0.17 30.93
N ILE A 138 -55.83 0.34 30.30
CA ILE A 138 -54.50 -0.29 30.34
C ILE A 138 -53.40 0.78 30.53
N PRO A 139 -52.36 0.54 31.35
CA PRO A 139 -51.21 1.43 31.43
C PRO A 139 -50.47 1.51 30.09
N THR A 140 -50.02 2.71 29.68
CA THR A 140 -49.37 2.90 28.38
C THR A 140 -48.00 2.21 28.35
N PRO A 141 -47.73 1.27 27.42
CA PRO A 141 -46.40 0.72 27.25
C PRO A 141 -45.44 1.75 26.64
N VAL A 142 -44.14 1.61 26.92
CA VAL A 142 -43.10 2.37 26.22
C VAL A 142 -42.64 1.57 25.01
N ILE A 143 -42.71 2.16 23.83
CA ILE A 143 -42.11 1.58 22.63
C ILE A 143 -40.60 1.78 22.73
N GLY A 144 -39.85 0.68 22.61
CA GLY A 144 -38.40 0.67 22.51
C GLY A 144 -37.96 0.05 21.18
N THR A 145 -37.12 0.77 20.44
CA THR A 145 -36.51 0.31 19.19
C THR A 145 -35.00 0.55 19.24
N GLN A 146 -34.24 -0.30 18.55
CA GLN A 146 -32.79 -0.18 18.51
C GLN A 146 -32.21 -0.69 17.21
N ALA A 147 -31.11 -0.11 16.78
CA ALA A 147 -30.35 -0.57 15.63
C ALA A 147 -28.86 -0.36 15.84
N VAL A 148 -28.06 -1.27 15.33
CA VAL A 148 -26.61 -1.10 15.18
C VAL A 148 -26.34 -1.02 13.69
N ALA A 149 -25.65 0.03 13.26
CA ALA A 149 -25.11 0.12 11.93
C ALA A 149 -23.59 0.18 11.98
N SER A 150 -22.93 -0.45 11.01
CA SER A 150 -21.47 -0.41 10.87
C SER A 150 -21.06 0.05 9.48
N ILE A 151 -19.87 0.64 9.42
CA ILE A 151 -19.22 1.11 8.21
C ILE A 151 -17.78 0.60 8.20
N ALA A 152 -17.35 -0.03 7.10
CA ALA A 152 -15.99 -0.51 6.92
C ALA A 152 -15.33 0.27 5.79
N PRO A 153 -14.70 1.42 6.07
CA PRO A 153 -13.94 2.13 5.06
C PRO A 153 -12.68 1.34 4.71
N GLN A 154 -12.37 1.27 3.43
CA GLN A 154 -11.21 0.55 2.91
C GLN A 154 -10.46 1.43 1.94
N ALA A 155 -9.14 1.37 1.99
CA ALA A 155 -8.28 2.05 1.04
C ALA A 155 -7.25 1.09 0.48
N MET A 156 -6.95 1.31 -0.79
CA MET A 156 -5.96 0.59 -1.56
C MET A 156 -4.81 1.52 -1.84
N PHE A 157 -3.62 1.14 -1.40
CA PHE A 157 -2.44 1.96 -1.57
C PHE A 157 -1.20 1.09 -1.81
N SER A 158 -0.20 1.70 -2.44
CA SER A 158 1.12 1.13 -2.68
C SER A 158 2.20 2.12 -2.29
N VAL A 159 3.39 1.58 -2.00
CA VAL A 159 4.63 2.35 -1.87
C VAL A 159 5.65 1.79 -2.85
N GLY A 160 6.39 2.67 -3.52
CA GLY A 160 7.43 2.27 -4.47
C GLY A 160 8.24 3.44 -4.99
N SER A 161 8.71 3.32 -6.24
CA SER A 161 9.45 4.35 -6.96
C SER A 161 8.98 4.52 -8.39
N ARG A 162 9.11 5.74 -8.91
CA ARG A 162 9.03 6.02 -10.35
C ARG A 162 10.42 5.99 -11.01
N LEU A 163 10.48 5.49 -12.25
CA LEU A 163 11.63 5.67 -13.14
C LEU A 163 11.71 7.13 -13.62
N LEU A 164 12.80 7.84 -13.29
CA LEU A 164 13.06 9.20 -13.78
C LEU A 164 13.39 9.22 -15.28
N SER A 165 14.15 8.23 -15.78
CA SER A 165 14.43 8.06 -17.20
C SER A 165 14.34 6.58 -17.59
N VAL A 166 13.83 6.32 -18.79
CA VAL A 166 13.71 4.96 -19.32
C VAL A 166 14.91 4.69 -20.21
N ASN A 167 15.85 3.88 -19.72
CA ASN A 167 16.94 3.33 -20.53
C ASN A 167 16.57 1.91 -20.98
N GLY A 168 16.08 1.79 -22.21
CA GLY A 168 15.65 0.50 -22.76
C GLY A 168 16.76 -0.56 -22.76
N GLY A 169 18.03 -0.18 -22.91
CA GLY A 169 19.15 -1.12 -22.92
C GLY A 169 19.37 -1.80 -21.57
N ILE A 170 19.44 -1.02 -20.49
CA ILE A 170 19.67 -1.54 -19.13
C ILE A 170 18.45 -2.32 -18.64
N LEU A 171 17.24 -1.80 -18.86
CA LEU A 171 15.99 -2.47 -18.45
C LEU A 171 15.82 -3.81 -19.19
N ASN A 172 16.08 -3.86 -20.50
CA ASN A 172 16.03 -5.10 -21.26
C ASN A 172 17.04 -6.12 -20.75
N ALA A 173 18.27 -5.69 -20.43
CA ALA A 173 19.29 -6.59 -19.87
C ALA A 173 18.86 -7.15 -18.50
N LEU A 174 18.30 -6.30 -17.64
CA LEU A 174 17.82 -6.69 -16.31
C LEU A 174 16.63 -7.66 -16.38
N LEU A 175 15.59 -7.30 -17.14
CA LEU A 175 14.42 -8.16 -17.35
C LEU A 175 14.79 -9.49 -18.02
N SER A 176 15.68 -9.47 -19.00
CA SER A 176 16.19 -10.69 -19.65
C SER A 176 16.86 -11.63 -18.64
N LYS A 177 17.65 -11.11 -17.70
CA LYS A 177 18.27 -11.92 -16.65
C LYS A 177 17.27 -12.46 -15.64
N PHE A 178 16.34 -11.65 -15.14
CA PHE A 178 15.33 -12.11 -14.19
C PHE A 178 14.39 -13.18 -14.79
N LEU A 179 14.04 -13.02 -16.06
CA LEU A 179 13.07 -13.88 -16.75
C LEU A 179 13.71 -15.03 -17.52
N GLY A 180 15.05 -15.10 -17.56
CA GLY A 180 15.82 -16.12 -18.29
C GLY A 180 15.75 -16.05 -19.82
N GLY A 181 15.06 -15.04 -20.37
CA GLY A 181 14.77 -14.90 -21.80
C GLY A 181 15.49 -13.73 -22.47
N ASN A 182 15.26 -13.51 -23.77
CA ASN A 182 15.74 -12.32 -24.48
C ASN A 182 14.58 -11.32 -24.66
N ILE A 183 14.46 -10.39 -23.71
CA ILE A 183 13.47 -9.32 -23.73
C ILE A 183 14.03 -8.12 -24.46
N ALA A 184 13.37 -7.71 -25.54
CA ALA A 184 13.73 -6.56 -26.35
C ALA A 184 12.52 -5.63 -26.49
N LEU A 185 12.30 -4.81 -25.48
CA LEU A 185 11.24 -3.80 -25.45
C LEU A 185 11.81 -2.43 -25.84
N SER A 186 11.03 -1.65 -26.55
CA SER A 186 11.35 -0.26 -26.87
C SER A 186 11.08 0.67 -25.69
N VAL A 187 11.63 1.89 -25.73
CA VAL A 187 11.29 2.93 -24.73
C VAL A 187 9.79 3.22 -24.70
N MET A 188 9.11 3.12 -25.85
CA MET A 188 7.67 3.29 -25.95
C MET A 188 6.91 2.17 -25.21
N ASP A 189 7.36 0.92 -25.34
CA ASP A 189 6.77 -0.22 -24.63
C ASP A 189 6.92 -0.07 -23.11
N TYR A 190 8.10 0.35 -22.65
CA TYR A 190 8.34 0.64 -21.24
C TYR A 190 7.45 1.76 -20.72
N ASN A 191 7.36 2.89 -21.44
CA ASN A 191 6.47 3.98 -21.07
C ASN A 191 4.99 3.53 -21.02
N ALA A 192 4.58 2.67 -21.95
CA ALA A 192 3.24 2.10 -21.96
C ALA A 192 3.00 1.14 -20.79
N LEU A 193 3.99 0.35 -20.36
CA LEU A 193 3.89 -0.53 -19.20
C LEU A 193 3.89 0.25 -17.87
N ILE A 194 4.70 1.30 -17.77
CA ILE A 194 4.76 2.18 -16.58
C ILE A 194 3.44 2.93 -16.41
N ALA A 195 2.84 3.38 -17.50
CA ALA A 195 1.56 4.08 -17.50
C ALA A 195 0.34 3.15 -17.39
N ALA A 196 0.52 1.84 -17.64
CA ALA A 196 -0.58 0.88 -17.60
C ALA A 196 -0.94 0.53 -16.16
N ASP A 197 -2.23 0.65 -15.88
CA ASP A 197 -2.87 0.10 -14.69
C ASP A 197 -3.77 -1.08 -15.11
N VAL A 198 -3.71 -2.17 -14.36
CA VAL A 198 -4.45 -3.41 -14.62
C VAL A 198 -5.53 -3.55 -13.54
N ASN A 199 -6.79 -3.75 -13.95
CA ASN A 199 -7.85 -4.05 -13.00
C ASN A 199 -7.60 -5.43 -12.36
N LEU A 200 -7.40 -5.44 -11.05
CA LEU A 200 -6.88 -6.56 -10.28
C LEU A 200 -7.88 -7.71 -10.15
N LEU A 201 -9.18 -7.42 -9.97
CA LEU A 201 -10.20 -8.46 -9.94
C LEU A 201 -10.31 -9.12 -11.32
N SER A 202 -10.32 -8.33 -12.39
CA SER A 202 -10.30 -8.84 -13.77
C SER A 202 -9.02 -9.61 -14.09
N PHE A 203 -7.88 -9.20 -13.53
CA PHE A 203 -6.62 -9.93 -13.63
C PHE A 203 -6.71 -11.30 -12.94
N ILE A 204 -7.27 -11.38 -11.74
CA ILE A 204 -7.41 -12.66 -11.03
C ILE A 204 -8.42 -13.56 -11.75
N ASP A 205 -9.50 -13.00 -12.31
CA ASP A 205 -10.43 -13.73 -13.18
C ASP A 205 -9.69 -14.29 -14.41
N ALA A 206 -8.87 -13.48 -15.10
CA ALA A 206 -8.08 -13.92 -16.26
C ALA A 206 -7.02 -14.96 -15.88
N LEU A 207 -6.41 -14.83 -14.70
CA LEU A 207 -5.42 -15.77 -14.18
C LEU A 207 -6.05 -17.11 -13.80
N ALA A 208 -7.25 -17.10 -13.22
CA ALA A 208 -8.00 -18.32 -12.94
C ALA A 208 -8.31 -19.10 -14.23
N VAL A 209 -8.66 -18.39 -15.32
CA VAL A 209 -8.86 -19.00 -16.65
C VAL A 209 -7.55 -19.60 -17.17
N GLU A 210 -6.44 -18.86 -17.10
CA GLU A 210 -5.12 -19.32 -17.54
C GLU A 210 -4.68 -20.58 -16.76
N MET A 211 -4.97 -20.62 -15.46
CA MET A 211 -4.63 -21.73 -14.57
C MET A 211 -5.69 -22.85 -14.53
N GLN A 212 -6.77 -22.73 -15.32
CA GLN A 212 -7.88 -23.70 -15.38
C GLN A 212 -8.57 -23.94 -14.02
N LEU A 213 -8.65 -22.92 -13.17
CA LEU A 213 -9.34 -22.97 -11.88
C LEU A 213 -10.83 -22.62 -12.07
N THR A 214 -11.73 -23.44 -11.52
CA THR A 214 -13.19 -23.23 -11.62
C THR A 214 -13.85 -23.31 -10.24
N GLY A 215 -14.89 -22.49 -10.03
CA GLY A 215 -15.69 -22.51 -8.79
C GLY A 215 -14.95 -22.05 -7.53
N VAL A 216 -13.85 -21.32 -7.66
CA VAL A 216 -13.04 -20.82 -6.54
C VAL A 216 -13.33 -19.35 -6.20
N SER A 217 -12.90 -18.89 -5.04
CA SER A 217 -12.86 -17.48 -4.62
C SER A 217 -11.58 -16.77 -5.05
N TYR A 218 -11.56 -15.44 -4.99
CA TYR A 218 -10.34 -14.68 -5.26
C TYR A 218 -9.17 -15.07 -4.34
N SER A 219 -9.44 -15.33 -3.06
CA SER A 219 -8.43 -15.74 -2.08
C SER A 219 -7.82 -17.11 -2.39
N GLU A 220 -8.62 -18.04 -2.91
CA GLU A 220 -8.15 -19.36 -3.33
C GLU A 220 -7.26 -19.27 -4.58
N VAL A 221 -7.57 -18.37 -5.52
CA VAL A 221 -6.65 -18.10 -6.65
C VAL A 221 -5.35 -17.47 -6.14
N LEU A 222 -5.41 -16.50 -5.22
CA LEU A 222 -4.19 -15.87 -4.65
C LEU A 222 -3.37 -16.81 -3.75
N ALA A 223 -3.96 -17.88 -3.23
CA ALA A 223 -3.24 -18.93 -2.51
C ALA A 223 -2.45 -19.87 -3.45
N SER A 224 -2.74 -19.83 -4.76
CA SER A 224 -2.06 -20.64 -5.76
C SER A 224 -0.71 -20.03 -6.18
N LYS A 225 0.01 -20.75 -7.05
CA LYS A 225 1.30 -20.30 -7.58
C LYS A 225 1.25 -20.21 -9.10
N ALA A 226 1.74 -19.09 -9.65
CA ALA A 226 1.81 -18.86 -11.09
C ALA A 226 3.25 -18.52 -11.52
N THR A 227 3.55 -18.72 -12.79
CA THR A 227 4.79 -18.28 -13.44
C THR A 227 4.66 -16.82 -13.89
N VAL A 228 5.79 -16.16 -14.15
CA VAL A 228 5.77 -14.80 -14.71
C VAL A 228 5.09 -14.74 -16.08
N GLY A 229 5.20 -15.82 -16.87
CA GLY A 229 4.53 -15.94 -18.16
C GLY A 229 3.01 -15.94 -18.03
N GLU A 230 2.47 -16.76 -17.12
CA GLU A 230 1.03 -16.82 -16.82
C GLU A 230 0.52 -15.47 -16.29
N ILE A 231 1.29 -14.80 -15.42
CA ILE A 231 0.94 -13.46 -14.90
C ILE A 231 0.91 -12.43 -16.04
N ALA A 232 1.93 -12.40 -16.89
CA ALA A 232 1.99 -11.46 -18.01
C ALA A 232 0.88 -11.72 -19.04
N THR A 233 0.55 -12.99 -19.33
CA THR A 233 -0.58 -13.38 -20.19
C THR A 233 -1.91 -12.92 -19.59
N ALA A 234 -2.14 -13.20 -18.30
CA ALA A 234 -3.36 -12.79 -17.61
C ALA A 234 -3.52 -11.25 -17.65
N MET A 235 -2.45 -10.50 -17.37
CA MET A 235 -2.46 -9.04 -17.48
C MET A 235 -2.76 -8.55 -18.90
N ALA A 236 -2.20 -9.19 -19.93
CA ALA A 236 -2.44 -8.82 -21.33
C ALA A 236 -3.89 -9.03 -21.79
N ASN A 237 -4.62 -9.90 -21.09
CA ASN A 237 -6.02 -10.25 -21.39
C ASN A 237 -7.03 -9.40 -20.59
N VAL A 238 -6.57 -8.54 -19.68
CA VAL A 238 -7.44 -7.59 -18.95
C VAL A 238 -7.79 -6.40 -19.84
N SER A 239 -9.01 -5.89 -19.68
CA SER A 239 -9.46 -4.63 -20.29
C SER A 239 -9.84 -3.61 -19.21
N PRO A 240 -9.45 -2.33 -19.35
CA PRO A 240 -8.61 -1.79 -20.41
C PRO A 240 -7.12 -2.01 -20.13
N VAL A 241 -6.40 -2.59 -21.08
CA VAL A 241 -4.94 -2.51 -21.16
C VAL A 241 -4.64 -2.00 -22.58
N GLY A 242 -3.94 -0.87 -22.69
CA GLY A 242 -3.65 -0.25 -23.99
C GLY A 242 -2.95 -1.22 -24.95
N SER A 243 -3.17 -1.08 -26.26
CA SER A 243 -2.65 -2.01 -27.27
C SER A 243 -1.12 -2.20 -27.20
N THR A 244 -0.39 -1.10 -26.97
CA THR A 244 1.08 -1.14 -26.79
C THR A 244 1.46 -1.92 -25.53
N SER A 245 0.82 -1.66 -24.39
CA SER A 245 1.08 -2.38 -23.14
C SER A 245 0.73 -3.86 -23.27
N LYS A 246 -0.36 -4.20 -23.97
CA LYS A 246 -0.76 -5.57 -24.28
C LYS A 246 0.29 -6.30 -25.10
N LEU A 247 0.80 -5.68 -26.17
CA LEU A 247 1.85 -6.27 -27.00
C LEU A 247 3.15 -6.47 -26.22
N ALA A 248 3.51 -5.51 -25.36
CA ALA A 248 4.68 -5.61 -24.49
C ALA A 248 4.52 -6.78 -23.48
N LEU A 249 3.35 -6.91 -22.85
CA LEU A 249 3.03 -8.03 -21.94
C LEU A 249 3.07 -9.38 -22.66
N GLN A 250 2.52 -9.48 -23.87
CA GLN A 250 2.60 -10.70 -24.69
C GLN A 250 4.03 -11.03 -25.11
N THR A 251 4.84 -10.01 -25.39
CA THR A 251 6.27 -10.18 -25.68
C THR A 251 7.01 -10.72 -24.46
N ILE A 252 6.71 -10.22 -23.26
CA ILE A 252 7.27 -10.75 -22.01
C ILE A 252 6.82 -12.20 -21.80
N ALA A 253 5.52 -12.48 -21.92
CA ALA A 253 4.94 -13.81 -21.70
C ALA A 253 5.49 -14.86 -22.66
N SER A 254 5.71 -14.51 -23.93
CA SER A 254 6.23 -15.45 -24.94
C SER A 254 7.73 -15.67 -24.88
N ARG A 255 8.49 -14.76 -24.25
CA ARG A 255 9.95 -14.80 -24.21
C ARG A 255 10.54 -15.15 -22.86
N THR A 256 9.75 -15.12 -21.79
CA THR A 256 10.18 -15.64 -20.50
C THR A 256 10.40 -17.15 -20.59
N THR A 257 11.55 -17.62 -20.13
CA THR A 257 11.89 -19.05 -20.05
C THR A 257 11.92 -19.53 -18.60
N ASN A 258 11.85 -18.61 -17.64
CA ASN A 258 11.77 -18.92 -16.22
C ASN A 258 10.39 -19.52 -15.89
N THR A 259 10.40 -20.77 -15.42
CA THR A 259 9.21 -21.56 -15.05
C THR A 259 8.99 -21.62 -13.54
N VAL A 260 9.71 -20.82 -12.75
CA VAL A 260 9.53 -20.75 -11.30
C VAL A 260 8.11 -20.28 -10.97
N LYS A 261 7.41 -21.07 -10.16
CA LYS A 261 6.05 -20.76 -9.69
C LYS A 261 6.13 -19.95 -8.40
N ILE A 262 5.64 -18.71 -8.45
CA ILE A 262 5.64 -17.78 -7.33
C ILE A 262 4.28 -17.73 -6.61
N PRO A 263 4.28 -17.64 -5.27
CA PRO A 263 3.04 -17.54 -4.50
C PRO A 263 2.37 -16.17 -4.72
N LEU A 264 1.11 -16.18 -5.14
CA LEU A 264 0.40 -14.96 -5.58
C LEU A 264 0.01 -14.04 -4.42
N ASN A 265 -0.12 -14.57 -3.20
CA ASN A 265 -0.37 -13.79 -1.98
C ASN A 265 0.79 -12.85 -1.60
N HIS A 266 2.00 -13.08 -2.13
CA HIS A 266 3.12 -12.13 -1.98
C HIS A 266 3.04 -10.98 -2.99
N LEU A 267 2.26 -11.16 -4.07
CA LEU A 267 2.03 -10.12 -5.06
C LEU A 267 0.86 -9.22 -4.65
N VAL A 268 -0.25 -9.77 -4.16
CA VAL A 268 -1.47 -9.01 -3.90
C VAL A 268 -2.20 -9.54 -2.67
N ASP A 269 -2.66 -8.63 -1.83
CA ASP A 269 -3.63 -8.92 -0.78
C ASP A 269 -4.92 -8.11 -0.99
N LEU A 270 -6.03 -8.84 -1.22
CA LEU A 270 -7.36 -8.26 -1.36
C LEU A 270 -8.09 -8.05 -0.02
N GLY A 271 -7.49 -8.44 1.10
CA GLY A 271 -8.11 -8.40 2.41
C GLY A 271 -9.45 -9.14 2.42
N SER A 272 -10.47 -8.52 3.02
CA SER A 272 -11.82 -9.10 3.11
C SER A 272 -12.50 -9.32 1.76
N MET A 273 -12.04 -8.66 0.69
CA MET A 273 -12.61 -8.83 -0.65
C MET A 273 -12.18 -10.14 -1.32
N GLY A 274 -11.12 -10.79 -0.81
CA GLY A 274 -10.69 -12.10 -1.29
C GLY A 274 -11.76 -13.19 -1.14
N GLN A 275 -12.74 -13.00 -0.25
CA GLN A 275 -13.84 -13.93 0.00
C GLN A 275 -14.95 -13.88 -1.05
N LEU A 276 -14.91 -12.90 -1.97
CA LEU A 276 -15.86 -12.86 -3.07
C LEU A 276 -15.57 -14.01 -4.05
N GLY A 277 -16.64 -14.63 -4.57
CA GLY A 277 -16.53 -15.60 -5.65
C GLY A 277 -16.01 -14.95 -6.94
N LEU A 278 -15.30 -15.71 -7.77
CA LEU A 278 -14.80 -15.19 -9.05
C LEU A 278 -15.93 -14.58 -9.92
N GLY A 279 -15.61 -13.48 -10.59
CA GLY A 279 -16.57 -12.68 -11.37
C GLY A 279 -17.57 -11.85 -10.57
N GLN A 280 -17.60 -11.96 -9.23
CA GLN A 280 -18.43 -11.08 -8.38
C GLN A 280 -17.78 -9.70 -8.29
N LYS A 281 -18.48 -8.68 -8.77
CA LYS A 281 -18.05 -7.28 -8.67
C LYS A 281 -18.79 -6.61 -7.53
N SER A 282 -18.05 -5.99 -6.61
CA SER A 282 -18.64 -5.05 -5.66
C SER A 282 -18.93 -3.71 -6.37
N PRO A 283 -20.19 -3.24 -6.43
CA PRO A 283 -20.51 -1.96 -7.06
C PRO A 283 -19.73 -0.81 -6.43
N GLY A 284 -19.00 -0.05 -7.24
CA GLY A 284 -18.24 1.12 -6.80
C GLY A 284 -16.81 0.85 -6.31
N PHE A 285 -16.27 -0.35 -6.53
CA PHE A 285 -14.88 -0.68 -6.17
C PHE A 285 -14.11 -1.23 -7.38
N SER A 286 -13.37 -0.35 -8.07
CA SER A 286 -12.36 -0.74 -9.05
C SER A 286 -11.01 -0.81 -8.36
N VAL A 287 -10.32 -1.92 -8.53
CA VAL A 287 -9.01 -2.19 -7.92
C VAL A 287 -8.03 -2.21 -9.07
N ASP A 288 -7.18 -1.20 -9.18
CA ASP A 288 -6.20 -1.12 -10.24
C ASP A 288 -4.80 -1.35 -9.66
N ALA A 289 -3.90 -2.02 -10.38
CA ALA A 289 -2.52 -2.25 -9.99
C ALA A 289 -1.57 -1.81 -11.12
N SER A 290 -0.43 -1.21 -10.81
CA SER A 290 0.56 -0.85 -11.83
C SER A 290 1.09 -2.11 -12.52
N ALA A 291 1.02 -2.14 -13.86
CA ALA A 291 1.48 -3.28 -14.63
C ALA A 291 2.98 -3.53 -14.43
N MET A 292 3.79 -2.47 -14.50
CA MET A 292 5.23 -2.57 -14.26
C MET A 292 5.52 -3.09 -12.84
N GLY A 293 4.83 -2.59 -11.82
CA GLY A 293 5.01 -3.05 -10.43
C GLY A 293 4.70 -4.53 -10.25
N MET A 294 3.65 -5.03 -10.90
CA MET A 294 3.33 -6.47 -10.87
C MET A 294 4.41 -7.31 -11.56
N LEU A 295 4.90 -6.87 -12.72
CA LEU A 295 5.93 -7.59 -13.48
C LEU A 295 7.28 -7.63 -12.74
N THR A 296 7.73 -6.49 -12.21
CA THR A 296 9.02 -6.41 -11.49
C THR A 296 8.98 -7.21 -10.21
N THR A 297 7.87 -7.16 -9.46
CA THR A 297 7.67 -7.97 -8.25
C THR A 297 7.61 -9.47 -8.60
N ALA A 298 6.87 -9.85 -9.64
CA ALA A 298 6.82 -11.24 -10.10
C ALA A 298 8.19 -11.75 -10.55
N ALA A 299 8.94 -10.95 -11.31
CA ALA A 299 10.28 -11.28 -11.77
C ALA A 299 11.27 -11.42 -10.60
N ALA A 300 11.19 -10.52 -9.61
CA ALA A 300 12.01 -10.59 -8.40
C ALA A 300 11.73 -11.85 -7.58
N LEU A 301 10.45 -12.20 -7.39
CA LEU A 301 10.04 -13.42 -6.68
C LEU A 301 10.43 -14.69 -7.45
N ALA A 302 10.39 -14.66 -8.79
CA ALA A 302 10.76 -15.80 -9.62
C ALA A 302 12.27 -16.02 -9.70
N ASN A 303 13.06 -15.03 -9.30
CA ASN A 303 14.50 -15.11 -9.22
C ASN A 303 14.94 -15.80 -7.92
N GLY A 304 14.87 -17.13 -7.90
CA GLY A 304 15.13 -17.95 -6.71
C GLY A 304 16.53 -17.81 -6.08
N SER A 305 17.51 -17.23 -6.79
CA SER A 305 18.84 -16.89 -6.26
C SER A 305 18.87 -15.56 -5.50
N LYS A 306 17.78 -14.77 -5.54
CA LYS A 306 17.69 -13.39 -5.03
C LYS A 306 18.74 -12.43 -5.58
N GLN A 307 19.50 -12.83 -6.61
CA GLN A 307 20.62 -12.07 -7.16
C GLN A 307 20.63 -12.09 -8.69
N VAL A 308 21.04 -10.98 -9.29
CA VAL A 308 21.33 -10.83 -10.72
C VAL A 308 22.68 -10.15 -10.91
N GLU A 309 23.50 -10.68 -11.82
CA GLU A 309 24.74 -10.04 -12.25
C GLU A 309 24.69 -9.69 -13.75
N LEU A 310 25.05 -8.46 -14.06
CA LEU A 310 25.04 -7.84 -15.38
C LEU A 310 26.41 -7.26 -15.70
N ASN A 311 27.01 -7.70 -16.80
CA ASN A 311 28.16 -7.03 -17.38
C ASN A 311 27.66 -6.06 -18.47
N LEU A 312 27.70 -4.77 -18.17
CA LEU A 312 27.26 -3.69 -19.07
C LEU A 312 28.41 -3.20 -19.97
N GLY A 313 29.65 -3.64 -19.74
CA GLY A 313 30.81 -3.22 -20.53
C GLY A 313 30.94 -1.69 -20.61
N ALA A 314 31.23 -1.17 -21.80
CA ALA A 314 31.33 0.27 -22.09
C ALA A 314 29.98 0.91 -22.50
N ALA A 315 28.84 0.30 -22.16
CA ALA A 315 27.52 0.80 -22.54
C ALA A 315 27.14 2.13 -21.86
N ILE A 316 27.84 2.51 -20.78
CA ILE A 316 27.62 3.75 -20.06
C ILE A 316 28.64 4.80 -20.52
N PRO A 317 28.21 5.91 -21.14
CA PRO A 317 29.13 6.97 -21.55
C PRO A 317 29.99 7.48 -20.39
N GLY A 318 31.30 7.57 -20.62
CA GLY A 318 32.27 7.99 -19.60
C GLY A 318 32.86 6.86 -18.75
N LEU A 319 32.37 5.63 -18.88
CA LEU A 319 32.91 4.44 -18.20
C LEU A 319 33.52 3.47 -19.22
N ALA A 320 34.71 2.93 -18.92
CA ALA A 320 35.41 1.97 -19.77
C ALA A 320 34.86 0.54 -19.61
N SER A 321 34.46 0.17 -18.39
CA SER A 321 33.75 -1.06 -18.11
C SER A 321 32.84 -0.90 -16.90
N THR A 322 31.72 -1.61 -16.90
CA THR A 322 30.73 -1.55 -15.82
C THR A 322 30.16 -2.93 -15.54
N THR A 323 30.30 -3.41 -14.31
CA THR A 323 29.65 -4.63 -13.81
C THR A 323 28.70 -4.26 -12.70
N LEU A 324 27.48 -4.78 -12.77
CA LEU A 324 26.39 -4.49 -11.85
C LEU A 324 25.87 -5.81 -11.27
N ALA A 325 25.98 -5.99 -9.96
CA ALA A 325 25.30 -7.06 -9.24
C ALA A 325 24.18 -6.46 -8.39
N ILE A 326 23.02 -7.10 -8.39
CA ILE A 326 21.82 -6.67 -7.69
C ILE A 326 21.35 -7.85 -6.86
N ALA A 327 21.05 -7.64 -5.59
CA ALA A 327 20.31 -8.58 -4.78
C ALA A 327 19.03 -7.94 -4.25
N ILE A 328 17.94 -8.71 -4.25
CA ILE A 328 16.63 -8.27 -3.76
C ILE A 328 16.26 -9.14 -2.56
N GLY A 329 16.14 -8.49 -1.40
CA GLY A 329 15.68 -9.10 -0.17
C GLY A 329 14.17 -9.32 -0.19
N GLU A 330 13.67 -10.10 0.77
CA GLU A 330 12.23 -10.21 0.96
C GLU A 330 11.69 -8.90 1.55
N PRO A 331 10.51 -8.42 1.14
CA PRO A 331 9.75 -7.48 1.95
C PRO A 331 9.56 -8.07 3.35
N ALA A 332 9.40 -7.22 4.38
CA ALA A 332 9.12 -7.72 5.72
C ALA A 332 7.94 -8.72 5.66
N GLN A 333 8.13 -9.89 6.28
CA GLN A 333 7.46 -11.20 6.07
C GLN A 333 5.92 -11.23 5.86
N PHE A 334 5.19 -10.12 5.99
CA PHE A 334 3.73 -10.05 5.94
C PHE A 334 3.18 -8.78 5.27
N SER A 335 3.97 -8.09 4.43
CA SER A 335 3.53 -6.86 3.78
C SER A 335 3.60 -6.99 2.26
N PRO A 336 2.45 -7.08 1.55
CA PRO A 336 2.43 -7.05 0.09
C PRO A 336 2.83 -5.65 -0.40
N TRP A 337 3.23 -5.52 -1.67
CA TRP A 337 3.48 -4.21 -2.30
C TRP A 337 2.19 -3.41 -2.54
N LEU A 338 1.04 -4.08 -2.44
CA LEU A 338 -0.30 -3.56 -2.66
C LEU A 338 -1.30 -4.26 -1.72
N THR A 339 -2.04 -3.48 -0.93
CA THR A 339 -3.03 -4.00 0.01
C THR A 339 -4.36 -3.24 -0.10
N ILE A 340 -5.46 -3.93 0.13
CA ILE A 340 -6.77 -3.33 0.46
C ILE A 340 -7.01 -3.59 1.94
N GLY A 341 -7.06 -2.52 2.73
CA GLY A 341 -7.19 -2.66 4.17
C GLY A 341 -7.89 -1.51 4.87
N GLU A 342 -8.21 -1.76 6.13
CA GLU A 342 -8.65 -0.75 7.08
C GLU A 342 -7.44 0.02 7.66
N LYS A 343 -7.74 1.03 8.47
CA LYS A 343 -6.74 1.72 9.31
C LYS A 343 -5.82 0.73 10.01
N GLY A 344 -4.51 0.92 9.83
CA GLY A 344 -3.47 0.05 10.36
C GLY A 344 -2.77 -0.83 9.32
N ALA A 345 -3.32 -0.96 8.11
CA ALA A 345 -2.67 -1.66 7.01
C ALA A 345 -1.30 -1.04 6.68
N VAL A 346 -0.33 -1.90 6.36
CA VAL A 346 1.07 -1.51 6.08
C VAL A 346 1.53 -2.15 4.77
N VAL A 347 2.19 -1.35 3.94
CA VAL A 347 2.88 -1.76 2.72
C VAL A 347 4.35 -1.42 2.87
N ARG A 348 5.23 -2.34 2.48
CA ARG A 348 6.68 -2.17 2.51
C ARG A 348 7.31 -2.59 1.19
N THR A 349 8.35 -1.89 0.78
CA THR A 349 9.18 -2.32 -0.35
C THR A 349 10.16 -3.41 0.07
N ALA A 350 10.72 -4.13 -0.90
CA ALA A 350 11.86 -5.01 -0.65
C ALA A 350 13.12 -4.20 -0.26
N GLN A 351 14.02 -4.85 0.47
CA GLN A 351 15.39 -4.36 0.62
C GLN A 351 16.18 -4.68 -0.66
N THR A 352 17.10 -3.80 -1.05
CA THR A 352 17.89 -3.98 -2.27
C THR A 352 19.34 -3.69 -2.01
N ARG A 353 20.22 -4.60 -2.43
CA ARG A 353 21.67 -4.37 -2.48
C ARG A 353 22.10 -4.25 -3.94
N ILE A 354 22.92 -3.25 -4.22
CA ILE A 354 23.54 -3.04 -5.51
C ILE A 354 25.04 -2.95 -5.31
N LYS A 355 25.79 -3.69 -6.12
CA LYS A 355 27.23 -3.56 -6.28
C LYS A 355 27.50 -3.13 -7.71
N LEU A 356 28.02 -1.93 -7.86
CA LEU A 356 28.46 -1.36 -9.12
C LEU A 356 29.98 -1.30 -9.11
N VAL A 357 30.63 -2.04 -10.01
CA VAL A 357 32.07 -1.94 -10.26
C VAL A 357 32.27 -1.27 -11.59
N ALA A 358 32.62 0.01 -11.56
CA ALA A 358 32.92 0.80 -12.74
C ALA A 358 34.42 1.03 -12.88
N SER A 359 34.95 0.94 -14.10
CA SER A 359 36.31 1.39 -14.40
C SER A 359 36.24 2.64 -15.26
N VAL A 360 36.92 3.68 -14.82
CA VAL A 360 37.15 4.90 -15.60
C VAL A 360 38.55 4.77 -16.19
N GLY A 361 38.60 4.52 -17.50
CA GLY A 361 39.85 4.42 -18.26
C GLY A 361 39.90 5.51 -19.32
N GLY A 362 41.10 6.00 -19.64
CA GLY A 362 41.32 6.80 -20.86
C GLY A 362 42.02 8.15 -20.70
N SER A 363 42.44 8.55 -19.51
CA SER A 363 43.42 9.64 -19.40
C SER A 363 44.66 9.10 -18.71
N ASN A 364 45.76 8.93 -19.46
CA ASN A 364 47.11 8.91 -18.90
C ASN A 364 47.43 10.31 -18.38
N ALA A 365 46.58 10.80 -17.47
CA ALA A 365 46.64 12.14 -16.92
C ALA A 365 47.96 12.23 -16.18
N THR A 366 48.87 13.01 -16.74
CA THR A 366 50.17 13.26 -16.13
C THR A 366 49.94 14.28 -15.03
N LEU A 367 50.07 13.84 -13.78
CA LEU A 367 49.72 14.61 -12.58
C LEU A 367 50.86 15.55 -12.12
N GLY A 368 51.91 15.67 -12.95
CA GLY A 368 53.16 16.34 -12.59
C GLY A 368 54.11 15.44 -11.79
N GLY A 369 55.37 15.86 -11.65
CA GLY A 369 56.36 15.16 -10.81
C GLY A 369 56.72 13.73 -11.26
N GLY A 370 56.47 13.37 -12.53
CA GLY A 370 56.70 12.02 -13.05
C GLY A 370 55.59 11.02 -12.72
N ILE A 371 54.42 11.46 -12.23
CA ILE A 371 53.30 10.61 -11.84
C ILE A 371 52.24 10.58 -12.95
N SER A 372 51.75 9.40 -13.30
CA SER A 372 50.66 9.21 -14.26
C SER A 372 49.56 8.34 -13.68
N LEU A 373 48.32 8.77 -13.80
CA LEU A 373 47.13 7.97 -13.46
C LEU A 373 46.83 7.00 -14.61
N LEU A 374 46.83 5.70 -14.33
CA LEU A 374 46.64 4.65 -15.34
C LEU A 374 45.18 4.22 -15.47
N ALA A 375 44.55 3.98 -14.32
CA ALA A 375 43.16 3.53 -14.25
C ALA A 375 42.54 3.94 -12.91
N VAL A 376 41.24 4.19 -12.91
CA VAL A 376 40.44 4.38 -11.69
C VAL A 376 39.31 3.36 -11.69
N LYS A 377 39.19 2.65 -10.57
CA LYS A 377 38.14 1.67 -10.31
C LYS A 377 37.25 2.18 -9.18
N LEU A 378 35.95 2.12 -9.40
CA LEU A 378 34.92 2.55 -8.45
C LEU A 378 34.09 1.32 -8.05
N PRO A 379 34.47 0.61 -6.97
CA PRO A 379 33.63 -0.41 -6.35
C PRO A 379 32.63 0.28 -5.41
N LEU A 380 31.44 0.55 -5.93
CA LEU A 380 30.34 1.18 -5.22
C LEU A 380 29.33 0.13 -4.75
N HIS A 381 29.04 0.14 -3.47
CA HIS A 381 28.00 -0.66 -2.84
C HIS A 381 26.90 0.27 -2.36
N VAL A 382 25.66 -0.04 -2.70
CA VAL A 382 24.47 0.69 -2.29
C VAL A 382 23.52 -0.33 -1.67
N GLU A 383 23.26 -0.19 -0.38
CA GLU A 383 22.23 -0.95 0.31
C GLU A 383 21.08 -0.03 0.64
N VAL A 384 19.88 -0.38 0.18
CA VAL A 384 18.66 0.37 0.41
C VAL A 384 17.72 -0.46 1.26
N ALA A 385 17.33 0.10 2.41
CA ALA A 385 16.34 -0.46 3.29
C ALA A 385 14.92 -0.20 2.76
N SER A 386 13.98 -1.01 3.22
CA SER A 386 12.57 -0.91 2.82
C SER A 386 11.97 0.45 3.17
N ALA A 387 11.30 1.08 2.21
CA ALA A 387 10.35 2.15 2.50
C ALA A 387 9.06 1.55 3.09
N GLU A 388 8.37 2.31 3.94
CA GLU A 388 7.11 1.90 4.58
C GLU A 388 6.01 2.94 4.35
N ALA A 389 4.81 2.46 4.02
CA ALA A 389 3.59 3.27 4.03
C ALA A 389 2.57 2.60 4.96
N LYS A 390 2.01 3.37 5.89
CA LYS A 390 0.99 2.92 6.84
C LYS A 390 -0.28 3.73 6.67
N LEU A 391 -1.40 3.04 6.48
CA LEU A 391 -2.72 3.66 6.46
C LEU A 391 -3.12 4.08 7.87
N THR A 392 -3.23 5.39 8.09
CA THR A 392 -3.50 5.97 9.42
C THR A 392 -4.94 6.40 9.59
N ASP A 393 -5.62 6.79 8.51
CA ASP A 393 -7.01 7.23 8.56
C ASP A 393 -7.68 7.14 7.19
N ILE A 394 -8.98 6.84 7.19
CA ILE A 394 -9.89 7.02 6.06
C ILE A 394 -11.10 7.78 6.60
N SER A 395 -11.37 8.95 6.05
CA SER A 395 -12.48 9.78 6.50
C SER A 395 -13.33 10.29 5.33
N CYS A 396 -14.64 10.38 5.57
CA CYS A 396 -15.61 10.94 4.65
C CYS A 396 -16.43 12.01 5.39
N PRO A 397 -15.91 13.25 5.50
CA PRO A 397 -16.49 14.28 6.36
C PRO A 397 -17.96 14.62 6.07
N THR A 398 -18.43 14.45 4.84
CA THR A 398 -19.83 14.71 4.47
C THR A 398 -20.66 13.43 4.29
N GLY A 399 -20.11 12.26 4.60
CA GLY A 399 -20.73 10.96 4.32
C GLY A 399 -20.82 10.60 2.84
N HIS A 400 -20.34 11.47 1.93
CA HIS A 400 -20.35 11.24 0.48
C HIS A 400 -18.95 10.85 -0.05
N PRO A 401 -18.87 10.02 -1.11
CA PRO A 401 -17.61 9.62 -1.73
C PRO A 401 -16.73 10.79 -2.18
N ASP A 402 -17.32 11.92 -2.57
CA ASP A 402 -16.59 13.09 -3.04
C ASP A 402 -15.75 13.77 -1.93
N SER A 403 -16.14 13.55 -0.67
CA SER A 403 -15.43 14.08 0.51
C SER A 403 -14.32 13.15 1.02
N LEU A 404 -14.11 12.01 0.37
CA LEU A 404 -13.15 11.00 0.78
C LEU A 404 -11.73 11.56 0.95
N LYS A 405 -11.15 11.26 2.11
CA LYS A 405 -9.76 11.57 2.46
C LYS A 405 -9.08 10.32 3.01
N VAL A 406 -7.92 10.00 2.46
CA VAL A 406 -7.06 8.90 2.91
C VAL A 406 -5.76 9.48 3.43
N THR A 407 -5.36 9.11 4.65
CA THR A 407 -4.14 9.59 5.27
C THR A 407 -3.15 8.44 5.45
N ILE A 408 -1.99 8.57 4.81
CA ILE A 408 -0.89 7.61 4.84
C ILE A 408 0.28 8.24 5.60
N ALA A 409 0.81 7.53 6.60
CA ALA A 409 2.12 7.85 7.17
C ALA A 409 3.19 7.11 6.38
N ALA A 410 4.06 7.86 5.70
CA ALA A 410 5.11 7.32 4.84
C ALA A 410 6.50 7.53 5.47
N ARG A 411 7.28 6.46 5.58
CA ARG A 411 8.67 6.47 5.99
C ARG A 411 9.56 6.14 4.79
N PRO A 412 10.38 7.09 4.33
CA PRO A 412 11.36 6.87 3.27
C PRO A 412 12.32 5.72 3.60
N GLY A 413 12.74 4.98 2.58
CA GLY A 413 13.77 3.95 2.73
C GLY A 413 15.11 4.58 3.11
N LEU A 414 15.79 3.95 4.08
CA LEU A 414 17.16 4.31 4.43
C LEU A 414 18.12 3.80 3.36
N ALA A 415 19.27 4.43 3.21
CA ALA A 415 20.30 3.87 2.34
C ALA A 415 21.66 4.02 2.99
N SER A 416 22.50 3.01 2.83
CA SER A 416 23.93 3.12 3.10
C SER A 416 24.68 2.92 1.79
N LEU A 417 25.65 3.77 1.57
CA LEU A 417 26.52 3.69 0.42
C LEU A 417 27.95 3.55 0.90
N HIS A 418 28.66 2.61 0.31
CA HIS A 418 30.04 2.30 0.63
C HIS A 418 30.85 2.25 -0.65
N LEU A 419 32.00 2.90 -0.64
CA LEU A 419 33.01 2.76 -1.67
C LEU A 419 34.14 1.97 -1.04
N GLY A 420 34.43 0.78 -1.56
CA GLY A 420 35.39 -0.15 -0.94
C GLY A 420 35.16 -1.59 -1.35
N ALA A 421 35.95 -2.50 -0.77
CA ALA A 421 35.78 -3.94 -0.97
C ALA A 421 34.85 -4.48 0.13
N SER A 422 33.97 -5.40 -0.23
CA SER A 422 33.10 -6.10 0.71
C SER A 422 33.56 -7.53 0.93
N ASP A 423 33.38 -8.03 2.15
CA ASP A 423 33.44 -9.46 2.48
C ASP A 423 32.59 -10.37 1.58
N ALA A 424 31.48 -9.86 1.05
CA ALA A 424 30.60 -10.58 0.14
C ALA A 424 31.05 -10.52 -1.34
N ASP A 425 32.11 -9.80 -1.68
CA ASP A 425 32.49 -9.57 -3.08
C ASP A 425 32.79 -10.85 -3.87
N ASN A 426 33.27 -11.88 -3.17
CA ASN A 426 33.64 -13.16 -3.75
C ASN A 426 32.63 -14.27 -3.41
N SER A 427 31.50 -13.94 -2.78
CA SER A 427 30.49 -14.90 -2.32
C SER A 427 29.08 -14.42 -2.69
N PRO A 428 28.50 -14.94 -3.79
CA PRO A 428 27.14 -14.61 -4.22
C PRO A 428 26.08 -14.81 -3.13
N SER A 429 26.18 -15.91 -2.38
CA SER A 429 25.25 -16.21 -1.29
C SER A 429 25.36 -15.25 -0.11
N ALA A 430 26.56 -14.74 0.19
CA ALA A 430 26.73 -13.73 1.23
C ALA A 430 26.18 -12.36 0.81
N PHE A 431 26.30 -12.03 -0.49
CA PHE A 431 25.78 -10.75 -1.02
C PHE A 431 24.25 -10.71 -0.94
N ALA A 432 23.59 -11.82 -1.26
CA ALA A 432 22.14 -11.97 -1.20
C ALA A 432 21.58 -12.30 0.21
N ASP A 433 22.42 -12.44 1.23
CA ASP A 433 21.98 -12.67 2.61
C ASP A 433 21.78 -11.34 3.36
N PHE A 434 20.53 -10.91 3.44
CA PHE A 434 20.11 -9.69 4.14
C PHE A 434 20.04 -9.86 5.66
N SER A 435 20.26 -11.06 6.19
CA SER A 435 20.27 -11.32 7.64
C SER A 435 21.56 -10.86 8.30
N ASN A 436 22.64 -10.75 7.52
CA ASN A 436 23.96 -10.35 7.98
C ASN A 436 24.36 -9.01 7.31
N PRO A 437 24.80 -8.01 8.08
CA PRO A 437 25.33 -6.77 7.52
C PRO A 437 26.68 -7.03 6.82
N GLN A 438 26.93 -6.32 5.71
CA GLN A 438 28.21 -6.41 5.01
C GLN A 438 29.30 -5.63 5.74
N SER A 439 30.52 -6.15 5.74
CA SER A 439 31.70 -5.43 6.21
C SER A 439 32.50 -4.87 5.03
N PHE A 440 33.01 -3.64 5.19
CA PHE A 440 33.72 -2.92 4.14
C PHE A 440 35.16 -2.61 4.56
N GLN A 441 36.08 -2.78 3.61
CA GLN A 441 37.51 -2.52 3.78
C GLN A 441 38.06 -1.72 2.59
N ASN A 442 39.28 -1.21 2.72
CA ASN A 442 39.93 -0.47 1.65
C ASN A 442 40.06 -1.33 0.38
N ALA A 443 39.64 -0.78 -0.75
CA ALA A 443 39.82 -1.36 -2.08
C ALA A 443 40.80 -0.55 -2.89
N GLU A 444 41.44 -1.17 -3.88
CA GLU A 444 42.23 -0.45 -4.88
C GLU A 444 41.30 0.40 -5.77
N ILE A 445 41.38 1.73 -5.59
CA ILE A 445 40.56 2.74 -6.28
C ILE A 445 41.28 3.30 -7.49
N ALA A 446 42.62 3.35 -7.46
CA ALA A 446 43.39 3.86 -8.58
C ALA A 446 44.72 3.14 -8.73
N GLN A 447 45.19 3.06 -9.98
CA GLN A 447 46.53 2.62 -10.33
C GLN A 447 47.33 3.79 -10.85
N VAL A 448 48.54 3.97 -10.31
CA VAL A 448 49.47 5.03 -10.72
C VAL A 448 50.81 4.45 -11.16
N SER A 449 51.42 5.11 -12.13
CA SER A 449 52.82 4.95 -12.50
C SER A 449 53.61 6.13 -11.94
N VAL A 450 54.76 5.87 -11.35
CA VAL A 450 55.65 6.90 -10.81
C VAL A 450 57.03 6.74 -11.43
N LYS A 451 57.51 7.80 -12.08
CA LYS A 451 58.85 7.89 -12.66
C LYS A 451 59.76 8.71 -11.74
N LEU A 452 60.66 8.02 -11.05
CA LEU A 452 61.69 8.60 -10.18
C LEU A 452 63.04 8.58 -10.91
N LEU A 453 63.38 9.68 -11.61
CA LEU A 453 64.59 9.84 -12.43
C LEU A 453 64.85 8.67 -13.43
N PHE A 454 65.50 7.60 -12.97
CA PHE A 454 65.88 6.40 -13.74
C PHE A 454 65.01 5.16 -13.47
N LEU A 455 64.13 5.21 -12.45
CA LEU A 455 63.28 4.09 -12.06
C LEU A 455 61.82 4.43 -12.37
N THR A 456 61.16 3.59 -13.15
CA THR A 456 59.72 3.68 -13.39
C THR A 456 59.03 2.57 -12.60
N LEU A 457 58.28 2.96 -11.57
CA LEU A 457 57.44 2.07 -10.78
C LEU A 457 56.03 2.11 -11.38
N ASN A 458 55.67 1.05 -12.10
CA ASN A 458 54.33 0.89 -12.65
C ASN A 458 53.43 0.12 -11.67
N LEU A 459 52.12 0.37 -11.73
CA LEU A 459 51.09 -0.31 -10.94
C LEU A 459 51.20 -0.13 -9.42
N ILE A 460 51.53 1.07 -8.96
CA ILE A 460 51.34 1.40 -7.54
C ILE A 460 49.83 1.54 -7.29
N GLY A 461 49.31 0.71 -6.40
CA GLY A 461 47.90 0.71 -6.00
C GLY A 461 47.60 1.81 -4.96
N VAL A 462 46.55 2.58 -5.22
CA VAL A 462 45.97 3.54 -4.28
C VAL A 462 44.72 2.91 -3.69
N ASN A 463 44.76 2.58 -2.42
CA ASN A 463 43.68 1.94 -1.69
C ASN A 463 42.83 2.98 -0.97
N GLY A 464 41.52 2.86 -1.05
CA GLY A 464 40.62 3.79 -0.39
C GLY A 464 39.29 3.20 0.00
N SER A 465 38.60 3.93 0.87
CA SER A 465 37.22 3.68 1.23
C SER A 465 36.48 4.96 1.59
N ALA A 466 35.17 4.93 1.41
CA ALA A 466 34.25 5.98 1.85
C ALA A 466 32.93 5.35 2.27
N ALA A 467 32.21 5.99 3.20
CA ALA A 467 30.88 5.57 3.59
C ALA A 467 29.97 6.80 3.75
N VAL A 468 28.71 6.66 3.34
CA VAL A 468 27.66 7.65 3.52
C VAL A 468 26.39 6.93 3.92
N GLU A 469 25.75 7.38 4.99
CA GLU A 469 24.46 6.87 5.43
C GLU A 469 23.37 7.94 5.28
N ILE A 470 22.22 7.50 4.79
CA ILE A 470 20.99 8.28 4.73
C ILE A 470 20.03 7.71 5.76
N ALA A 471 19.90 8.44 6.86
CA ALA A 471 18.95 8.16 7.91
C ALA A 471 17.72 9.08 7.81
N ASN A 472 16.56 8.56 8.17
CA ASN A 472 15.39 9.37 8.47
C ASN A 472 14.68 8.84 9.70
N ASN A 473 14.25 9.75 10.58
CA ASN A 473 13.75 9.37 11.89
C ASN A 473 12.24 9.58 12.06
N ASP A 474 11.56 10.32 11.16
CA ASP A 474 10.12 10.59 11.30
C ASP A 474 9.28 10.27 10.05
N PRO A 475 8.08 9.67 10.23
CA PRO A 475 7.13 9.49 9.15
C PRO A 475 6.56 10.83 8.67
N THR A 476 6.46 11.01 7.36
CA THR A 476 5.77 12.12 6.72
C THR A 476 4.30 11.77 6.51
N ILE A 477 3.38 12.65 6.92
CA ILE A 477 1.94 12.46 6.72
C ILE A 477 1.56 12.93 5.31
N LEU A 478 1.02 12.02 4.51
CA LEU A 478 0.50 12.26 3.17
C LEU A 478 -1.02 12.10 3.18
N THR A 479 -1.75 13.16 2.83
CA THR A 479 -3.22 13.13 2.72
C THR A 479 -3.62 13.13 1.25
N PHE A 480 -4.45 12.18 0.82
CA PHE A 480 -5.01 12.08 -0.52
C PHE A 480 -6.51 12.37 -0.47
N ASN A 481 -6.98 13.27 -1.35
CA ASN A 481 -8.41 13.56 -1.52
C ASN A 481 -9.00 12.76 -2.69
N SER A 482 -10.32 12.82 -2.88
CA SER A 482 -11.00 12.13 -3.99
C SER A 482 -10.41 12.44 -5.37
N THR A 483 -10.01 13.69 -5.65
CA THR A 483 -9.37 14.07 -6.94
C THR A 483 -7.97 13.49 -7.09
N ASP A 484 -7.18 13.43 -6.02
CA ASP A 484 -5.86 12.80 -6.02
C ASP A 484 -5.98 11.30 -6.32
N ILE A 485 -7.00 10.64 -5.75
CA ILE A 485 -7.26 9.22 -5.93
C ILE A 485 -7.76 8.95 -7.35
N ALA A 486 -8.70 9.76 -7.86
CA ALA A 486 -9.22 9.65 -9.22
C ALA A 486 -8.16 9.90 -10.30
N SER A 487 -7.28 10.88 -10.07
CA SER A 487 -6.12 11.15 -10.95
C SER A 487 -4.95 10.19 -10.70
N LYS A 488 -5.06 9.32 -9.69
CA LYS A 488 -4.04 8.38 -9.25
C LYS A 488 -2.69 9.07 -8.98
N THR A 489 -2.77 10.27 -8.41
CA THR A 489 -1.64 11.14 -8.08
C THR A 489 -0.70 10.44 -7.11
N ILE A 490 0.60 10.62 -7.34
CA ILE A 490 1.65 10.12 -6.47
C ILE A 490 2.12 11.27 -5.59
N LYS A 491 2.23 11.03 -4.29
CA LYS A 491 2.84 11.97 -3.34
C LYS A 491 4.10 11.35 -2.77
N ASN A 492 5.17 12.14 -2.65
CA ASN A 492 6.45 11.67 -2.14
C ASN A 492 6.65 12.08 -0.68
N ALA A 493 7.27 11.20 0.09
CA ALA A 493 7.94 11.55 1.34
C ALA A 493 9.44 11.49 1.08
N SER A 494 10.18 12.55 1.39
CA SER A 494 11.63 12.61 1.20
C SER A 494 12.36 12.88 2.52
N THR A 495 13.61 12.44 2.58
CA THR A 495 14.53 12.83 3.66
C THR A 495 15.03 14.25 3.41
N LYS A 496 15.15 15.05 4.47
CA LYS A 496 15.57 16.46 4.36
C LYS A 496 17.05 16.64 4.01
N ASN A 497 17.86 15.58 4.10
CA ASN A 497 19.32 15.63 4.02
C ASN A 497 19.88 15.25 2.63
N LEU A 498 19.03 14.88 1.67
CA LEU A 498 19.42 14.50 0.30
C LEU A 498 19.49 15.71 -0.65
N THR A 499 20.21 16.78 -0.26
CA THR A 499 20.35 17.99 -1.09
C THR A 499 21.56 17.94 -2.05
N GLN A 500 22.38 16.90 -1.96
CA GLN A 500 23.58 16.71 -2.79
C GLN A 500 23.62 15.30 -3.42
N SER A 501 24.36 15.17 -4.51
CA SER A 501 24.62 13.89 -5.19
C SER A 501 25.28 12.88 -4.23
N LEU A 502 24.74 11.65 -4.22
CA LEU A 502 25.20 10.54 -3.39
C LEU A 502 26.67 10.21 -3.65
N THR A 503 27.03 10.08 -4.93
CA THR A 503 28.41 9.78 -5.32
C THR A 503 29.34 10.96 -5.02
N THR A 504 28.86 12.21 -5.10
CA THR A 504 29.66 13.38 -4.71
C THR A 504 29.98 13.39 -3.21
N SER A 505 29.00 13.07 -2.35
CA SER A 505 29.22 12.95 -0.90
C SER A 505 30.20 11.82 -0.56
N LEU A 506 30.14 10.69 -1.26
CA LEU A 506 31.12 9.60 -1.14
C LEU A 506 32.53 10.03 -1.54
N VAL A 507 32.66 10.67 -2.70
CA VAL A 507 33.97 11.11 -3.22
C VAL A 507 34.61 12.16 -2.30
N ASN A 508 33.80 13.06 -1.71
CA ASN A 508 34.29 14.04 -0.74
C ASN A 508 34.76 13.39 0.57
N ASN A 509 34.12 12.30 1.00
CA ASN A 509 34.50 11.53 2.19
C ASN A 509 35.55 10.43 1.91
N LEU A 510 36.14 10.42 0.71
CA LEU A 510 37.10 9.39 0.31
C LEU A 510 38.41 9.49 1.10
N SER A 511 38.69 8.43 1.87
CA SER A 511 39.97 8.20 2.51
C SER A 511 40.87 7.40 1.56
N LEU A 512 42.09 7.86 1.33
CA LEU A 512 43.06 7.21 0.46
C LEU A 512 44.35 6.90 1.21
N SER A 513 44.93 5.75 0.90
CA SER A 513 46.21 5.24 1.38
C SER A 513 46.98 4.67 0.19
N VAL A 514 48.31 4.76 0.21
CA VAL A 514 49.15 4.19 -0.85
C VAL A 514 49.90 3.01 -0.27
N SER A 515 49.83 1.86 -0.95
CA SER A 515 50.68 0.71 -0.65
C SER A 515 51.74 0.59 -1.74
N ALA A 516 52.98 0.92 -1.42
CA ALA A 516 54.13 0.55 -2.23
C ALA A 516 54.54 -0.89 -1.86
N LEU A 517 54.57 -1.81 -2.83
CA LEU A 517 54.87 -3.24 -2.70
C LEU A 517 56.20 -3.53 -1.96
N GLY A 518 56.19 -3.48 -0.62
CA GLY A 518 57.28 -3.97 0.24
C GLY A 518 58.58 -3.15 0.23
N LEU A 519 58.63 -1.96 -0.39
CA LEU A 519 59.86 -1.20 -0.59
C LEU A 519 60.24 -0.25 0.55
N GLY A 520 59.49 -0.19 1.65
CA GLY A 520 59.80 0.68 2.82
C GLY A 520 59.87 2.19 2.51
N LEU A 521 59.39 2.61 1.34
CA LEU A 521 59.37 4.01 0.90
C LEU A 521 58.17 4.73 1.52
N ASP A 522 58.42 5.83 2.23
CA ASP A 522 57.36 6.74 2.66
C ASP A 522 56.80 7.50 1.46
N VAL A 523 55.74 6.95 0.89
CA VAL A 523 55.02 7.47 -0.27
C VAL A 523 53.84 8.37 0.12
N THR A 524 53.77 8.80 1.39
CA THR A 524 52.68 9.66 1.89
C THR A 524 52.64 11.00 1.14
N ALA A 525 53.80 11.51 0.68
CA ALA A 525 53.86 12.72 -0.15
C ALA A 525 53.13 12.59 -1.50
N LEU A 526 53.02 11.37 -2.06
CA LEU A 526 52.30 11.10 -3.31
C LEU A 526 50.79 11.27 -3.15
N LEU A 527 50.24 11.03 -1.95
CA LEU A 527 48.81 11.23 -1.68
C LEU A 527 48.38 12.67 -1.91
N GLY A 528 49.25 13.66 -1.61
CA GLY A 528 48.95 15.07 -1.82
C GLY A 528 48.73 15.45 -3.29
N THR A 529 49.39 14.74 -4.22
CA THR A 529 49.28 14.97 -5.67
C THR A 529 48.22 14.07 -6.32
N VAL A 530 48.09 12.83 -5.83
CA VAL A 530 47.20 11.82 -6.42
C VAL A 530 45.75 12.01 -5.97
N LYS A 531 45.51 12.34 -4.69
CA LYS A 531 44.15 12.49 -4.15
C LYS A 531 43.31 13.52 -4.92
N PRO A 532 43.77 14.76 -5.20
CA PRO A 532 42.98 15.73 -5.93
C PRO A 532 42.66 15.28 -7.36
N ALA A 533 43.59 14.58 -8.02
CA ALA A 533 43.38 14.08 -9.38
C ALA A 533 42.36 12.94 -9.44
N VAL A 534 42.44 12.00 -8.49
CA VAL A 534 41.46 10.91 -8.37
C VAL A 534 40.07 11.47 -8.05
N VAL A 535 39.98 12.40 -7.10
CA VAL A 535 38.72 13.08 -6.75
C VAL A 535 38.15 13.85 -7.94
N ALA A 536 38.97 14.58 -8.69
CA ALA A 536 38.53 15.32 -9.88
C ALA A 536 38.01 14.39 -10.99
N LEU A 537 38.70 13.27 -11.25
CA LEU A 537 38.24 12.29 -12.24
C LEU A 537 36.94 11.62 -11.80
N LEU A 538 36.84 11.22 -10.52
CA LEU A 538 35.62 10.63 -9.97
C LEU A 538 34.45 11.61 -10.02
N ASN A 539 34.66 12.90 -9.72
CA ASN A 539 33.65 13.94 -9.86
C ASN A 539 33.18 14.14 -11.31
N GLY A 540 34.00 13.82 -12.31
CA GLY A 540 33.60 13.83 -13.72
C GLY A 540 32.64 12.71 -14.10
N VAL A 541 32.59 11.62 -13.31
CA VAL A 541 31.74 10.45 -13.57
C VAL A 541 30.64 10.25 -12.52
N THR A 542 30.52 11.12 -11.52
CA THR A 542 29.46 11.04 -10.49
C THR A 542 28.07 11.11 -11.12
N ALA A 543 27.84 12.02 -12.07
CA ALA A 543 26.54 12.19 -12.73
C ALA A 543 26.05 10.93 -13.47
N PRO A 544 26.82 10.32 -14.40
CA PRO A 544 26.38 9.10 -15.08
C PRO A 544 26.25 7.90 -14.13
N VAL A 545 27.07 7.82 -13.07
CA VAL A 545 26.97 6.77 -12.04
C VAL A 545 25.70 6.95 -11.20
N ASP A 546 25.39 8.17 -10.76
CA ASP A 546 24.17 8.47 -10.01
C ASP A 546 22.92 8.18 -10.85
N GLU A 547 22.90 8.57 -12.14
CA GLU A 547 21.80 8.27 -13.04
C GLU A 547 21.61 6.76 -13.22
N LEU A 548 22.72 6.00 -13.38
CA LEU A 548 22.67 4.54 -13.47
C LEU A 548 22.08 3.92 -12.21
N VAL A 549 22.59 4.29 -11.04
CA VAL A 549 22.09 3.79 -9.75
C VAL A 549 20.62 4.13 -9.56
N HIS A 550 20.22 5.36 -9.89
CA HIS A 550 18.83 5.80 -9.80
C HIS A 550 17.91 5.02 -10.73
N ASN A 551 18.32 4.79 -11.98
CA ASN A 551 17.52 4.04 -12.95
C ASN A 551 17.40 2.55 -12.59
N VAL A 552 18.47 1.94 -12.07
CA VAL A 552 18.43 0.55 -11.59
C VAL A 552 17.50 0.43 -10.39
N LEU A 553 17.63 1.30 -9.40
CA LEU A 553 16.75 1.29 -8.23
C LEU A 553 15.29 1.56 -8.61
N GLY A 554 15.05 2.53 -9.49
CA GLY A 554 13.73 2.85 -10.01
C GLY A 554 13.08 1.68 -10.73
N ALA A 555 13.87 0.89 -11.49
CA ALA A 555 13.41 -0.32 -12.16
C ALA A 555 13.00 -1.42 -11.18
N LEU A 556 13.63 -1.45 -10.01
CA LEU A 556 13.36 -2.39 -8.93
C LEU A 556 12.24 -1.92 -7.99
N GLY A 557 11.63 -0.76 -8.25
CA GLY A 557 10.57 -0.22 -7.40
C GLY A 557 11.10 0.39 -6.08
N VAL A 558 12.39 0.67 -5.99
CA VAL A 558 13.05 1.19 -4.79
C VAL A 558 13.61 2.59 -5.03
N ARG A 559 13.51 3.47 -4.03
CA ARG A 559 14.06 4.82 -4.05
C ARG A 559 14.88 5.09 -2.80
N VAL A 560 15.99 5.79 -2.97
CA VAL A 560 16.89 6.17 -1.88
C VAL A 560 16.40 7.44 -1.22
N GLY A 561 16.09 7.36 0.07
CA GLY A 561 15.62 8.49 0.88
C GLY A 561 14.37 9.19 0.36
N GLU A 562 13.59 8.51 -0.48
CA GLU A 562 12.27 8.92 -0.93
C GLU A 562 11.32 7.70 -0.86
N ALA A 563 10.04 7.94 -0.59
CA ALA A 563 8.97 6.97 -0.72
C ALA A 563 7.85 7.59 -1.55
N ASP A 564 7.61 7.03 -2.74
CA ASP A 564 6.48 7.42 -3.58
C ASP A 564 5.25 6.61 -3.13
N VAL A 565 4.23 7.30 -2.65
CA VAL A 565 2.97 6.69 -2.21
C VAL A 565 1.88 7.04 -3.20
N ARG A 566 1.11 6.02 -3.56
CA ARG A 566 -0.07 6.15 -4.44
C ARG A 566 -1.26 5.49 -3.76
N VAL A 567 -2.38 6.21 -3.68
CA VAL A 567 -3.68 5.64 -3.31
C VAL A 567 -4.43 5.34 -4.61
N MET A 568 -4.70 4.06 -4.87
CA MET A 568 -5.25 3.58 -6.13
C MET A 568 -6.78 3.51 -6.12
N GLY A 569 -7.35 3.39 -4.93
CA GLY A 569 -8.79 3.41 -4.71
C GLY A 569 -9.07 3.53 -3.23
N ALA A 570 -10.23 4.08 -2.88
CA ALA A 570 -10.75 4.01 -1.53
C ALA A 570 -12.26 4.10 -1.55
N THR A 571 -12.88 3.61 -0.50
CA THR A 571 -14.31 3.70 -0.30
C THR A 571 -14.58 4.13 1.13
N CYS A 572 -15.59 4.98 1.30
CA CYS A 572 -16.16 5.25 2.62
C CYS A 572 -16.76 3.98 3.25
N GLY A 573 -17.02 2.95 2.44
CA GLY A 573 -17.86 1.82 2.82
C GLY A 573 -19.34 2.20 2.70
N ARG A 574 -20.20 1.18 2.61
CA ARG A 574 -21.64 1.37 2.78
C ARG A 574 -21.96 1.12 4.25
N SER A 575 -22.68 2.07 4.85
CA SER A 575 -23.25 1.85 6.18
C SER A 575 -24.36 0.82 6.06
N VAL A 576 -24.27 -0.25 6.84
CA VAL A 576 -25.24 -1.37 6.83
C VAL A 576 -25.68 -1.71 8.24
N LEU A 577 -26.93 -2.15 8.37
CA LEU A 577 -27.44 -2.69 9.63
C LEU A 577 -26.74 -4.01 9.93
N VAL A 578 -26.38 -4.18 11.20
CA VAL A 578 -25.71 -5.37 11.71
C VAL A 578 -26.41 -5.86 12.97
N GLN A 579 -26.20 -7.14 13.28
CA GLN A 579 -26.78 -7.80 14.45
C GLN A 579 -25.69 -8.40 15.32
#